data_AF-A0A8D0L4A9-F1
#
_entry.id   AF-A0A8D0L4A9-F1
#
_cell.length_a   1.000
_cell.length_b   1.000
_cell.length_c   1.000
_cell.angle_alpha   90.00
_cell.angle_beta   90.00
_cell.angle_gamma   90.00
#
_symmetry.space_group_name_H-M   'P 1'
#
loop_
_entity.id
_entity.type
_entity.pdbx_description
1 polymer ?
#
loop_
_entity_poly.entity_id
_entity_poly.type
_entity_poly.pdbx_seq_one_letter_code
_entity_poly.pdbx_strand_id
1 'polypeptide(L)' 'IAFVNFFPLSKNIDITNFSSSWNDGLAFCAVLHTYLPAHIPYQELNSQDKRRNFTLAFQAAESV' A
#
# COMPACT_ATOMS: atom_id res chain seq x y z
N ILE A 1 12.88 10.52 10.08
CA ILE A 1 11.81 9.52 9.78
C ILE A 1 12.23 8.82 8.50
N ALA A 2 13.11 7.84 8.64
CA ALA A 2 13.66 7.07 7.53
C ALA A 2 12.83 5.79 7.40
N PHE A 3 11.65 5.90 6.79
CA PHE A 3 10.81 4.73 6.48
C PHE A 3 10.79 4.40 4.99
N VAL A 4 11.62 5.07 4.18
CA VAL A 4 11.59 4.96 2.71
C VAL A 4 12.39 3.75 2.21
N ASN A 5 13.29 3.16 3.01
CA ASN A 5 14.19 2.07 2.60
C ASN A 5 13.79 0.66 3.08
N PHE A 6 12.60 0.48 3.69
CA PHE A 6 12.23 -0.84 4.23
C PHE A 6 11.50 -1.78 3.25
N PHE A 7 11.17 -1.34 2.03
CA PHE A 7 10.33 -2.13 1.12
C PHE A 7 11.02 -2.50 -0.20
N PRO A 8 11.92 -3.49 -0.22
CA PRO A 8 12.48 -4.03 -1.47
C PRO A 8 11.48 -4.88 -2.30
N LEU A 9 10.20 -4.98 -1.89
CA LEU A 9 9.22 -5.92 -2.50
C LEU A 9 8.13 -5.24 -3.33
N SER A 10 7.84 -3.96 -3.10
CA SER A 10 6.80 -3.23 -3.81
C SER A 10 7.40 -2.57 -5.05
N LYS A 11 7.53 -3.35 -6.14
CA LYS A 11 7.89 -2.81 -7.46
C LYS A 11 7.03 -1.57 -7.75
N ASN A 12 7.68 -0.43 -7.97
CA ASN A 12 7.11 0.84 -8.46
C ASN A 12 6.47 1.81 -7.45
N ILE A 13 6.80 1.77 -6.14
CA ILE A 13 6.35 2.84 -5.22
C ILE A 13 7.50 3.51 -4.51
N ASP A 14 7.81 4.71 -4.98
CA ASP A 14 8.66 5.66 -4.26
C ASP A 14 7.77 6.60 -3.44
N ILE A 15 7.72 6.35 -2.12
CA ILE A 15 7.06 7.27 -1.19
C ILE A 15 8.01 8.42 -0.87
N THR A 16 7.81 9.55 -1.54
CA THR A 16 8.64 10.76 -1.37
C THR A 16 8.01 11.78 -0.43
N ASN A 17 6.73 11.62 -0.11
CA ASN A 17 5.97 12.54 0.73
C ASN A 17 4.79 11.84 1.45
N PHE A 18 4.10 12.58 2.33
CA PHE A 18 2.93 12.11 3.09
C PHE A 18 1.58 12.55 2.50
N SER A 19 1.55 12.95 1.22
CA SER A 19 0.33 13.44 0.56
C SER A 19 0.12 12.74 -0.79
N SER A 20 0.72 13.23 -1.87
CA SER A 20 0.52 12.70 -3.22
C SER A 20 1.01 11.26 -3.39
N SER A 21 2.08 10.86 -2.71
CA SER A 21 2.57 9.47 -2.72
C SER A 21 1.62 8.46 -2.08
N TRP A 22 0.59 8.91 -1.36
CA TRP A 22 -0.41 8.05 -0.70
C TRP A 22 -1.78 8.13 -1.37
N ASN A 23 -1.96 9.03 -2.34
CA ASN A 23 -3.24 9.36 -2.94
C ASN A 23 -3.79 8.27 -3.88
N ASP A 24 -2.98 7.27 -4.24
CA ASP A 24 -3.40 6.12 -5.04
C ASP A 24 -3.74 4.89 -4.19
N GLY A 25 -3.58 4.96 -2.87
CA GLY A 25 -3.89 3.88 -1.93
C GLY A 25 -2.85 2.75 -1.92
N LEU A 26 -1.90 2.73 -2.85
CA LEU A 26 -0.95 1.63 -2.94
C LEU A 26 0.09 1.67 -1.81
N ALA A 27 0.49 2.86 -1.35
CA ALA A 27 1.34 3.00 -0.17
C ALA A 27 0.72 2.36 1.08
N PHE A 28 -0.59 2.51 1.28
CA PHE A 28 -1.32 1.85 2.37
C PHE A 28 -1.33 0.33 2.19
N CYS A 29 -1.62 -0.15 0.98
CA CYS A 29 -1.58 -1.58 0.67
C CYS A 29 -0.19 -2.18 0.88
N ALA A 30 0.90 -1.47 0.52
CA ALA A 30 2.26 -1.94 0.73
C ALA A 30 2.55 -2.14 2.22
N VAL A 31 2.23 -1.12 3.03
CA VAL A 31 2.38 -1.19 4.49
C VAL A 31 1.58 -2.34 5.08
N LEU A 32 0.30 -2.46 4.71
CA LEU A 32 -0.53 -3.54 5.23
C LEU A 32 -0.07 -4.92 4.76
N HIS A 33 0.46 -5.05 3.54
CA HIS A 33 1.01 -6.31 3.06
C HIS A 33 2.20 -6.81 3.92
N THR A 34 3.01 -5.92 4.52
CA THR A 34 4.04 -6.37 5.47
C THR A 34 3.50 -6.92 6.79
N TYR A 35 2.36 -6.42 7.26
CA TYR A 35 1.77 -6.89 8.52
C TYR A 35 0.75 -8.01 8.30
N LEU A 36 0.07 -8.02 7.15
CA LEU A 36 -1.06 -8.87 6.78
C LEU A 36 -0.93 -9.36 5.32
N PRO A 37 0.13 -10.11 4.97
CA PRO A 37 0.40 -10.51 3.59
C PRO A 37 -0.72 -11.34 2.95
N ALA A 38 -1.50 -12.06 3.76
CA ALA A 38 -2.63 -12.89 3.30
C ALA A 38 -3.86 -12.07 2.85
N HIS A 39 -4.03 -10.85 3.34
CA HIS A 39 -5.21 -10.02 3.06
C HIS A 39 -5.01 -9.01 1.92
N ILE A 40 -3.76 -8.70 1.57
CA ILE A 40 -3.44 -7.72 0.53
C ILE A 40 -2.74 -8.42 -0.66
N PRO A 41 -3.43 -8.65 -1.78
CA PRO A 41 -2.82 -9.16 -3.01
C PRO A 41 -2.07 -8.05 -3.75
N TYR A 42 -0.95 -7.61 -3.18
CA TYR A 42 -0.23 -6.41 -3.63
C TYR A 42 0.23 -6.47 -5.10
N GLN A 43 0.63 -7.64 -5.58
CA GLN A 43 1.13 -7.83 -6.95
C GLN A 43 0.06 -7.59 -8.03
N GLU A 44 -1.22 -7.62 -7.67
CA GLU A 44 -2.35 -7.42 -8.59
C GLU A 44 -2.87 -5.97 -8.57
N LEU A 45 -2.33 -5.10 -7.71
CA LEU A 45 -2.80 -3.74 -7.57
C LEU A 45 -2.23 -2.81 -8.63
N ASN A 46 -3.02 -1.80 -9.01
CA ASN A 46 -2.68 -0.80 -10.01
C ASN A 46 -2.96 0.60 -9.45
N SER A 47 -2.08 1.57 -9.72
CA SER A 47 -2.22 2.97 -9.26
C SER A 47 -3.41 3.70 -9.88
N GLN A 48 -3.93 3.21 -11.00
CA GLN A 48 -5.16 3.72 -11.62
C GLN A 48 -6.41 3.34 -10.81
N ASP A 49 -6.39 2.21 -10.10
CA ASP A 49 -7.56 1.67 -9.37
C ASP A 49 -7.62 2.17 -7.92
N LYS A 50 -7.48 3.48 -7.73
CA LYS A 50 -7.38 4.12 -6.40
C LYS A 50 -8.47 3.67 -5.43
N ARG A 51 -9.72 3.66 -5.89
CA ARG A 51 -10.88 3.29 -5.06
C ARG A 51 -10.74 1.87 -4.54
N ARG A 52 -10.34 0.93 -5.41
CA ARG A 52 -10.13 -0.47 -5.04
C ARG A 52 -8.98 -0.60 -4.04
N ASN A 53 -7.87 0.11 -4.26
CA ASN A 53 -6.71 0.07 -3.37
C ASN A 53 -7.10 0.56 -1.97
N PHE A 54 -7.80 1.69 -1.87
CA PHE A 54 -8.28 2.20 -0.59
C PHE A 54 -9.25 1.22 0.08
N THR A 55 -10.24 0.69 -0.65
CA THR A 55 -11.18 -0.28 -0.08
C THR A 55 -10.46 -1.50 0.48
N LEU A 56 -9.52 -2.09 -0.26
CA LEU A 56 -8.75 -3.25 0.20
C LEU A 56 -7.89 -2.92 1.42
N ALA A 57 -7.24 -1.76 1.42
CA ALA A 57 -6.45 -1.32 2.56
C ALA A 57 -7.31 -1.17 3.82
N PHE A 58 -8.46 -0.50 3.74
CA PHE A 58 -9.35 -0.35 4.88
C PHE A 58 -9.92 -1.69 5.36
N GLN A 59 -10.38 -2.56 4.45
CA GLN A 59 -10.89 -3.88 4.81
C GLN A 59 -9.85 -4.76 5.51
N ALA A 60 -8.60 -4.74 5.03
CA ALA A 60 -7.52 -5.47 5.69
C ALA A 60 -7.21 -4.88 7.07
N ALA A 61 -7.23 -3.56 7.23
CA ALA A 61 -7.02 -2.90 8.51
C ALA A 61 -8.15 -3.16 9.52
N GLU A 62 -9.40 -3.26 9.07
CA GLU A 62 -10.56 -3.63 9.90
C GLU A 62 -10.57 -5.11 10.32
N SER A 63 -9.81 -5.96 9.63
CA SER A 63 -9.70 -7.40 9.93
C SER A 63 -8.69 -7.73 11.03
N VAL A 64 -8.16 -6.70 11.73
CA VAL A 64 -7.20 -6.80 12.85
C VAL A 64 -7.85 -6.51 14.18
#